data_AF-A0A820FUJ4-F1
#
_entry.id   AF-A0A820FUJ4-F1
#
_cell.length_a   1.000
_cell.length_b   1.000
_cell.length_c   1.000
_cell.angle_alpha   90.00
_cell.angle_beta   90.00
_cell.angle_gamma   90.00
#
_symmetry.space_group_name_H-M   'P 1'
#
loop_
_entity.id
_entity.type
_entity.pdbx_description
1 polymer ?
#
loop_
_entity_poly.entity_id
_entity_poly.type
_entity_poly.pdbx_seq_one_letter_code
_entity_poly.pdbx_strand_id
1 'polypeptide(L)'
;MHIFTETITRTAIDISGRLGSLYNGWRDQILGVLDISTMKTSIIRNQSVLCKIQRCETNESPNLARMIGIEDELRLSALLNFVSNIGISSIIDYPHSINKYTRCFRYHYLDHKEHLFNDPNQVEKSKETLLSDSSATHIITEISLGIDIVVILQLPPDDKLANDIDAALEKIRDHLQNSSKIMIIASDVERLFDRILFTTVYSNIFKLVQMNKFLDLCRNLNQFKKNPIDCELLRYRLSPIKWFFPEYTGEVIRYSPLESELRDIFESDLLQSSIVLKQTCSRLDENTRRLLQKHLASQLLEAHRLYSQGKVYHEDVVRRLQSLIVTIRSGQEISADIAQIFRDEPYIIWRKTIDDLNMYTSHLQSKANMINELQRLRFEYCNALDRGIQDSDDQTIIEQKLGRYEQPQRFLCSTDILNNTNPSQWNYLRNQLIRERNGNEKIRLIYVDFSYCTFKLAETVILDSSLTPPSSPRTSTQSASLLPSSTLDIINILLLGESGVGKSTFINALMNYLTFKSLKQALSSNPIVLIPVSFPLRISDTLDERVVKFDLIGSSSNENHNHPGHSVTQHSLHMLVQQKQDNGFKNIH
;
A
#
# COMPACT_ATOMS: atom_id res chain seq x y z
N MET A 1 17.78 35.43 19.66
CA MET A 1 18.22 35.35 18.24
C MET A 1 19.32 34.28 18.17
N HIS A 2 18.94 33.00 18.27
CA HIS A 2 19.89 31.89 18.21
C HIS A 2 20.10 31.52 16.75
N ILE A 3 21.26 31.88 16.20
CA ILE A 3 21.70 31.42 14.89
C ILE A 3 22.05 29.95 15.08
N PHE A 4 21.24 29.01 14.56
CA PHE A 4 21.61 27.60 14.60
C PHE A 4 22.76 27.36 13.62
N THR A 5 23.88 26.92 14.20
CA THR A 5 25.20 26.76 13.57
C THR A 5 25.71 25.33 13.72
N GLU A 6 24.78 24.38 13.88
CA GLU A 6 25.14 23.05 14.35
C GLU A 6 25.35 22.09 13.19
N THR A 7 26.39 21.26 13.34
CA THR A 7 26.58 20.11 12.48
C THR A 7 25.41 19.14 12.66
N ILE A 8 24.82 18.69 11.56
CA ILE A 8 23.72 17.72 11.59
C ILE A 8 24.24 16.32 11.20
N THR A 9 23.58 15.28 11.70
CA THR A 9 23.84 13.90 11.28
C THR A 9 22.61 13.36 10.57
N ARG A 10 22.83 12.52 9.55
CA ARG A 10 21.78 11.86 8.77
C ARG A 10 22.16 10.43 8.48
N THR A 11 21.18 9.54 8.59
CA THR A 11 21.25 8.21 7.96
C THR A 11 21.36 8.39 6.44
N ALA A 12 22.29 7.67 5.81
CA ALA A 12 22.56 7.78 4.39
C ALA A 12 21.49 7.05 3.57
N ILE A 13 20.44 7.78 3.18
CA ILE A 13 19.36 7.24 2.33
C ILE A 13 19.71 7.34 0.84
N ASP A 14 20.32 8.46 0.44
CA ASP A 14 20.78 8.68 -0.93
C ASP A 14 22.24 8.24 -1.04
N ILE A 15 22.48 7.05 -1.59
CA ILE A 15 23.83 6.46 -1.75
C ILE A 15 24.78 7.30 -2.63
N SER A 16 24.27 8.32 -3.31
CA SER A 16 25.12 9.21 -4.07
C SER A 16 25.96 10.10 -3.16
N GLY A 17 25.74 10.22 -1.86
CA GLY A 17 26.51 11.13 -0.99
C GLY A 17 28.01 10.83 -0.91
N ARG A 18 28.84 11.87 -1.03
CA ARG A 18 30.30 11.79 -0.85
C ARG A 18 30.82 12.96 -0.02
N LEU A 19 32.05 12.87 0.47
CA LEU A 19 32.75 14.03 1.05
C LEU A 19 32.70 15.21 0.06
N GLY A 20 32.41 16.41 0.57
CA GLY A 20 32.26 17.61 -0.24
C GLY A 20 30.92 17.74 -0.97
N SER A 21 29.99 16.78 -0.83
CA SER A 21 28.63 16.93 -1.35
C SER A 21 27.91 18.12 -0.71
N LEU A 22 27.29 18.95 -1.55
CA LEU A 22 26.36 20.00 -1.14
C LEU A 22 25.02 19.38 -0.76
N TYR A 23 24.43 19.88 0.31
CA TYR A 23 23.21 19.32 0.90
C TYR A 23 22.17 20.42 1.17
N ASN A 24 20.94 20.16 0.75
CA ASN A 24 19.77 20.97 1.05
C ASN A 24 19.07 20.41 2.30
N GLY A 25 19.35 20.99 3.46
CA GLY A 25 18.71 20.60 4.73
C GLY A 25 17.20 20.87 4.78
N TRP A 26 16.64 21.73 3.94
CA TRP A 26 15.19 21.97 3.93
C TRP A 26 14.42 20.77 3.40
N ARG A 27 15.01 20.04 2.45
CA ARG A 27 14.43 18.87 1.78
C ARG A 27 15.18 17.56 2.04
N ASP A 28 16.29 17.60 2.78
CA ASP A 28 17.19 16.46 2.98
C ASP A 28 17.74 15.85 1.67
N GLN A 29 18.12 16.70 0.70
CA GLN A 29 18.58 16.29 -0.64
C GLN A 29 20.04 16.64 -0.93
N ILE A 30 20.73 15.80 -1.70
CA ILE A 30 22.06 16.10 -2.24
C ILE A 30 21.89 16.89 -3.54
N LEU A 31 22.59 18.04 -3.65
CA LEU A 31 22.48 18.94 -4.80
C LEU A 31 23.61 18.74 -5.82
N GLY A 32 24.81 18.42 -5.33
CA GLY A 32 26.02 18.33 -6.14
C GLY A 32 27.24 18.02 -5.27
N VAL A 33 28.44 18.07 -5.85
CA VAL A 33 29.71 17.85 -5.14
C VAL A 33 30.68 18.95 -5.52
N LEU A 34 31.38 19.47 -4.52
CA LEU A 34 32.51 20.34 -4.74
C LEU A 34 33.72 19.54 -5.19
N ASP A 35 34.56 20.14 -6.02
CA ASP A 35 35.89 19.58 -6.24
C ASP A 35 36.74 19.78 -4.98
N ILE A 36 36.92 18.69 -4.24
CA ILE A 36 37.72 18.63 -3.02
C ILE A 36 39.11 18.00 -3.25
N SER A 37 39.56 17.88 -4.51
CA SER A 37 40.85 17.26 -4.86
C SER A 37 42.06 17.94 -4.18
N THR A 38 41.93 19.22 -3.85
CA THR A 38 42.98 20.01 -3.16
C THR A 38 42.87 19.97 -1.64
N MET A 39 41.78 19.40 -1.09
CA MET A 39 41.55 19.32 0.34
C MET A 39 42.14 18.05 0.95
N LYS A 40 42.69 18.16 2.16
CA LYS A 40 43.14 16.98 2.89
C LYS A 40 41.94 16.15 3.35
N THR A 41 42.02 14.84 3.18
CA THR A 41 41.09 13.86 3.75
C THR A 41 41.82 12.92 4.70
N SER A 42 41.10 12.33 5.65
CA SER A 42 41.60 11.26 6.50
C SER A 42 40.62 10.11 6.56
N ILE A 43 41.17 8.90 6.76
CA ILE A 43 40.41 7.68 6.96
C ILE A 43 40.68 7.19 8.37
N ILE A 44 39.63 7.03 9.17
CA ILE A 44 39.69 6.47 10.51
C ILE A 44 39.06 5.09 10.47
N ARG A 45 39.89 4.06 10.65
CA ARG A 45 39.43 2.66 10.75
C ARG A 45 39.18 2.32 12.21
N ASN A 46 37.93 2.27 12.61
CA ASN A 46 37.51 1.81 13.94
C ASN A 46 36.30 0.90 13.77
N GLN A 47 36.59 -0.38 13.54
CA GLN A 47 35.56 -1.36 13.28
C GLN A 47 34.74 -1.62 14.53
N SER A 48 33.42 -1.58 14.41
CA SER A 48 32.52 -1.91 15.52
C SER A 48 31.29 -2.63 15.04
N VAL A 49 30.77 -3.53 15.88
CA VAL A 49 29.55 -4.31 15.63
C VAL A 49 28.55 -4.00 16.73
N LEU A 50 27.33 -3.69 16.31
CA LEU A 50 26.16 -3.54 17.15
C LEU A 50 25.10 -4.52 16.67
N CYS A 51 24.66 -5.41 17.55
CA CYS A 51 23.55 -6.32 17.26
C CYS A 51 22.49 -6.18 18.35
N LYS A 52 21.25 -5.91 17.98
CA LYS A 52 20.15 -5.63 18.91
C LYS A 52 18.90 -6.39 18.52
N ILE A 53 18.14 -6.80 19.52
CA ILE A 53 16.82 -7.42 19.38
C ILE A 53 15.84 -6.56 20.17
N GLN A 54 14.71 -6.23 19.56
CA GLN A 54 13.65 -5.48 20.21
C GLN A 54 12.30 -6.14 19.95
N ARG A 55 11.50 -6.24 21.01
CA ARG A 55 10.08 -6.60 20.93
C ARG A 55 9.29 -5.36 20.58
N CYS A 56 8.51 -5.40 19.51
CA CYS A 56 7.73 -4.26 19.06
C CYS A 56 6.33 -4.29 19.72
N GLU A 57 6.30 -4.16 21.04
CA GLU A 57 5.03 -4.01 21.77
C GLU A 57 4.36 -2.68 21.38
N THR A 58 3.04 -2.69 21.21
CA THR A 58 2.25 -1.62 20.59
C THR A 58 2.24 -0.29 21.35
N ASN A 59 2.87 -0.24 22.53
CA ASN A 59 2.69 0.87 23.48
C ASN A 59 3.81 1.92 23.42
N GLU A 60 4.98 1.63 22.83
CA GLU A 60 6.15 2.52 22.95
C GLU A 60 6.50 3.33 21.68
N SER A 61 6.17 2.85 20.47
CA SER A 61 6.07 3.67 19.23
C SER A 61 5.78 2.75 18.04
N PRO A 62 4.73 2.96 17.23
CA PRO A 62 4.50 2.20 16.01
C PRO A 62 5.51 2.53 14.90
N ASN A 63 6.37 3.55 15.08
CA ASN A 63 7.31 3.96 14.06
C ASN A 63 8.62 3.16 14.15
N LEU A 64 8.74 2.13 13.31
CA LEU A 64 9.96 1.33 13.20
C LEU A 64 11.19 2.16 12.81
N ALA A 65 11.04 3.21 12.00
CA ALA A 65 12.15 4.11 11.64
C ALA A 65 12.70 4.86 12.86
N ARG A 66 11.81 5.29 13.77
CA ARG A 66 12.20 5.93 15.05
C ARG A 66 12.92 4.92 15.95
N MET A 67 12.39 3.71 16.04
CA MET A 67 12.96 2.61 16.84
C MET A 67 14.39 2.25 16.40
N ILE A 68 14.70 2.29 15.10
CA ILE A 68 16.06 2.08 14.59
C ILE A 68 16.91 3.36 14.57
N GLY A 69 16.41 4.47 15.12
CA GLY A 69 17.18 5.71 15.26
C GLY A 69 17.49 6.42 13.95
N ILE A 70 16.58 6.37 12.97
CA ILE A 70 16.57 7.35 11.86
C ILE A 70 16.19 8.70 12.46
N GLU A 71 16.93 9.76 12.11
CA GLU A 71 16.81 11.09 12.71
C GLU A 71 15.43 11.72 12.46
N ASP A 72 14.91 12.48 13.43
CA ASP A 72 13.51 12.97 13.41
C ASP A 72 13.15 13.76 12.15
N GLU A 73 14.02 14.69 11.76
CA GLU A 73 13.83 15.50 10.55
C GLU A 73 13.87 14.65 9.28
N LEU A 74 14.68 13.60 9.26
CA LEU A 74 14.80 12.70 8.12
C LEU A 74 13.58 11.79 7.99
N ARG A 75 13.01 11.32 9.12
CA ARG A 75 11.74 10.58 9.13
C ARG A 75 10.60 11.41 8.58
N LEU A 76 10.51 12.68 9.00
CA LEU A 76 9.51 13.60 8.46
C LEU A 76 9.73 13.82 6.95
N SER A 77 10.97 14.00 6.51
CA SER A 77 11.29 14.14 5.08
C SER A 77 10.93 12.90 4.25
N ALA A 78 11.08 11.70 4.81
CA ALA A 78 10.65 10.45 4.19
C ALA A 78 9.12 10.35 4.08
N LEU A 79 8.36 10.71 5.13
CA LEU A 79 6.90 10.75 5.09
C LEU A 79 6.36 11.80 4.11
N LEU A 80 7.08 12.91 3.95
CA LEU A 80 6.76 13.97 3.01
C LEU A 80 7.29 13.70 1.60
N ASN A 81 7.84 12.53 1.30
CA ASN A 81 8.38 12.18 -0.02
C ASN A 81 9.44 13.16 -0.55
N PHE A 82 10.20 13.85 0.33
CA PHE A 82 11.36 14.63 -0.12
C PHE A 82 12.55 13.74 -0.50
N VAL A 83 12.64 12.58 0.15
CA VAL A 83 13.63 11.54 -0.11
C VAL A 83 12.93 10.27 -0.60
N SER A 84 13.62 9.47 -1.41
CA SER A 84 13.09 8.18 -1.84
C SER A 84 13.16 7.16 -0.70
N ASN A 85 12.05 6.47 -0.46
CA ASN A 85 11.97 5.40 0.54
C ASN A 85 12.54 4.10 -0.05
N ILE A 86 13.87 3.96 -0.04
CA ILE A 86 14.62 2.79 -0.53
C ILE A 86 15.59 2.28 0.52
N GLY A 87 15.98 1.00 0.41
CA GLY A 87 16.96 0.40 1.32
C GLY A 87 16.49 0.41 2.78
N ILE A 88 17.21 1.10 3.67
CA ILE A 88 16.89 1.17 5.09
C ILE A 88 15.68 2.08 5.39
N SER A 89 15.45 3.12 4.57
CA SER A 89 14.39 4.12 4.84
C SER A 89 13.00 3.62 4.51
N SER A 90 12.87 2.61 3.62
CA SER A 90 11.59 1.97 3.30
C SER A 90 10.97 1.22 4.47
N ILE A 91 11.67 1.11 5.61
CA ILE A 91 11.08 0.61 6.87
C ILE A 91 9.91 1.47 7.34
N ILE A 92 9.88 2.75 6.98
CA ILE A 92 8.74 3.64 7.25
C ILE A 92 7.47 3.18 6.55
N ASP A 93 7.63 2.37 5.49
CA ASP A 93 6.55 1.83 4.68
C ASP A 93 6.18 0.39 5.04
N TYR A 94 6.60 -0.12 6.20
CA TYR A 94 6.34 -1.49 6.63
C TYR A 94 4.84 -1.86 6.50
N PRO A 95 4.50 -2.94 5.76
CA PRO A 95 3.13 -3.17 5.30
C PRO A 95 2.23 -3.89 6.31
N HIS A 96 2.79 -4.45 7.38
CA HIS A 96 2.04 -5.27 8.33
C HIS A 96 1.77 -4.54 9.65
N SER A 97 0.79 -5.03 10.40
CA SER A 97 0.55 -4.54 11.75
C SER A 97 1.70 -4.94 12.67
N ILE A 98 2.05 -4.02 13.57
CA ILE A 98 3.03 -4.24 14.62
C ILE A 98 2.28 -4.66 15.88
N ASN A 99 2.69 -5.76 16.49
CA ASN A 99 2.03 -6.34 17.67
C ASN A 99 3.03 -7.06 18.59
N LYS A 100 2.54 -7.63 19.69
CA LYS A 100 3.38 -8.38 20.65
C LYS A 100 4.16 -9.57 20.05
N TYR A 101 3.82 -9.99 18.83
CA TYR A 101 4.49 -11.05 18.06
C TYR A 101 5.38 -10.52 16.93
N THR A 102 5.66 -9.22 16.92
CA THR A 102 6.61 -8.60 16.00
C THR A 102 7.97 -8.44 16.69
N ARG A 103 9.05 -8.83 16.01
CA ARG A 103 10.45 -8.65 16.46
C ARG A 103 11.21 -7.82 15.46
N CYS A 104 12.03 -6.90 15.98
CA CYS A 104 13.02 -6.18 15.20
C CYS A 104 14.41 -6.67 15.59
N PHE A 105 15.11 -7.24 14.64
CA PHE A 105 16.51 -7.62 14.74
C PHE A 105 17.36 -6.63 13.96
N ARG A 106 18.28 -5.93 14.60
CA ARG A 106 19.21 -5.01 13.94
C ARG A 106 20.64 -5.52 14.04
N TYR A 107 21.32 -5.50 12.91
CA TYR A 107 22.74 -5.75 12.79
C TYR A 107 23.39 -4.54 12.11
N HIS A 108 24.27 -3.85 12.83
CA HIS A 108 24.98 -2.67 12.35
C HIS A 108 26.48 -2.89 12.53
N TYR A 109 27.23 -2.76 11.44
CA TYR A 109 28.68 -2.89 11.39
C TYR A 109 29.27 -1.64 10.77
N LEU A 110 30.06 -0.90 11.55
CA LEU A 110 30.87 0.20 11.06
C LEU A 110 32.24 -0.36 10.66
N ASP A 111 32.66 -0.12 9.43
CA ASP A 111 34.00 -0.49 8.97
C ASP A 111 35.00 0.65 9.19
N HIS A 112 34.74 1.79 8.56
CA HIS A 112 35.57 2.97 8.67
C HIS A 112 34.77 4.26 8.47
N LYS A 113 35.43 5.38 8.77
CA LYS A 113 34.95 6.72 8.51
C LYS A 113 35.94 7.47 7.65
N GLU A 114 35.42 8.30 6.77
CA GLU A 114 36.21 9.27 6.01
C GLU A 114 35.83 10.68 6.45
N HIS A 115 36.83 11.55 6.56
CA HIS A 115 36.64 12.92 7.04
C HIS A 115 37.38 13.90 6.14
N LEU A 116 36.73 15.03 5.87
CA LEU A 116 37.32 16.20 5.26
C LEU A 116 37.95 17.07 6.36
N PHE A 117 39.21 17.47 6.21
CA PHE A 117 39.84 18.36 7.18
C PHE A 117 39.31 19.80 7.03
N ASN A 118 38.76 20.34 8.11
CA ASN A 118 38.28 21.72 8.17
C ASN A 118 39.44 22.68 8.53
N ASP A 119 40.37 22.90 7.60
CA ASP A 119 41.36 23.98 7.72
C ASP A 119 40.85 25.22 6.95
N PRO A 120 40.47 26.32 7.66
CA PRO A 120 39.93 27.53 7.04
C PRO A 120 40.82 28.12 5.93
N ASN A 121 42.14 27.91 6.02
CA ASN A 121 43.11 28.44 5.04
C ASN A 121 43.15 27.63 3.73
N GLN A 122 42.68 26.38 3.73
CA GLN A 122 42.64 25.53 2.53
C GLN A 122 41.35 25.71 1.74
N VAL A 123 40.25 25.99 2.44
CA VAL A 123 38.94 26.34 1.89
C VAL A 123 39.01 27.58 0.99
N GLU A 124 39.93 28.50 1.28
CA GLU A 124 40.11 29.74 0.53
C GLU A 124 40.56 29.53 -0.93
N LYS A 125 41.21 28.40 -1.24
CA LYS A 125 41.65 28.07 -2.60
C LYS A 125 40.55 27.43 -3.47
N SER A 126 39.47 26.94 -2.86
CA SER A 126 38.29 26.39 -3.54
C SER A 126 37.24 27.44 -3.95
N LYS A 127 37.51 28.74 -3.66
CA LYS A 127 36.64 29.89 -3.94
C LYS A 127 36.30 30.12 -5.42
N GLU A 128 37.02 29.48 -6.36
CA GLU A 128 36.77 29.66 -7.80
C GLU A 128 35.54 28.89 -8.32
N THR A 129 34.99 27.96 -7.54
CA THR A 129 33.75 27.26 -7.92
C THR A 129 32.55 28.10 -7.50
N LEU A 130 31.98 28.87 -8.42
CA LEU A 130 30.68 29.51 -8.18
C LEU A 130 29.67 28.45 -7.77
N LEU A 131 29.16 28.55 -6.53
CA LEU A 131 28.00 27.79 -6.11
C LEU A 131 26.81 28.27 -6.96
N SER A 132 26.43 27.47 -7.95
CA SER A 132 25.30 27.78 -8.84
C SER A 132 23.95 27.58 -8.16
N ASP A 133 23.89 26.85 -7.04
CA ASP A 133 22.64 26.44 -6.37
C ASP A 133 22.48 27.10 -5.00
N SER A 134 21.69 28.18 -4.97
CA SER A 134 21.39 29.01 -3.80
C SER A 134 20.65 28.30 -2.65
N SER A 135 20.31 27.01 -2.79
CA SER A 135 19.57 26.24 -1.78
C SER A 135 20.43 25.34 -0.90
N ALA A 136 21.74 25.25 -1.15
CA ALA A 136 22.66 24.48 -0.33
C ALA A 136 22.78 25.08 1.08
N THR A 137 22.50 24.29 2.12
CA THR A 137 22.61 24.73 3.53
C THR A 137 23.78 24.09 4.26
N HIS A 138 24.20 22.89 3.83
CA HIS A 138 25.27 22.12 4.46
C HIS A 138 26.19 21.47 3.42
N ILE A 139 27.33 20.97 3.91
CA ILE A 139 28.29 20.15 3.16
C ILE A 139 28.57 18.88 3.94
N ILE A 140 28.63 17.73 3.26
CA ILE A 140 29.05 16.47 3.86
C ILE A 140 30.55 16.53 4.17
N THR A 141 30.91 16.56 5.44
CA THR A 141 32.30 16.63 5.90
C THR A 141 32.81 15.33 6.51
N GLU A 142 31.92 14.41 6.86
CA GLU A 142 32.29 13.05 7.25
C GLU A 142 31.25 12.07 6.71
N ILE A 143 31.74 10.92 6.23
CA ILE A 143 30.93 9.78 5.85
C ILE A 143 31.35 8.55 6.66
N SER A 144 30.37 7.75 7.05
CA SER A 144 30.59 6.45 7.71
C SER A 144 30.20 5.33 6.75
N LEU A 145 31.06 4.33 6.58
CA LEU A 145 30.82 3.19 5.69
C LEU A 145 30.74 1.88 6.47
N GLY A 146 29.87 0.98 6.00
CA GLY A 146 29.68 -0.33 6.58
C GLY A 146 28.35 -0.98 6.18
N ILE A 147 27.81 -1.81 7.08
CA ILE A 147 26.63 -2.64 6.84
C ILE A 147 25.57 -2.32 7.90
N ASP A 148 24.38 -1.87 7.51
CA ASP A 148 23.22 -1.78 8.40
C ASP A 148 22.10 -2.66 7.86
N ILE A 149 21.56 -3.50 8.73
CA ILE A 149 20.51 -4.46 8.40
C ILE A 149 19.50 -4.44 9.53
N VAL A 150 18.24 -4.28 9.15
CA VAL A 150 17.10 -4.39 10.03
C VAL A 150 16.18 -5.46 9.48
N VAL A 151 15.90 -6.47 10.29
CA VAL A 151 14.96 -7.53 9.96
C VAL A 151 13.76 -7.44 10.86
N ILE A 152 12.58 -7.36 10.25
CA ILE A 152 11.31 -7.45 10.96
C ILE A 152 10.76 -8.86 10.79
N LEU A 153 10.53 -9.55 11.91
CA LEU A 153 9.99 -10.90 11.96
C LEU A 153 8.57 -10.83 12.51
N GLN A 154 7.61 -11.34 11.75
CA GLN A 154 6.22 -11.50 12.20
C GLN A 154 5.99 -12.95 12.64
N LEU A 155 5.78 -13.15 13.93
CA LEU A 155 5.56 -14.47 14.52
C LEU A 155 4.06 -14.81 14.56
N PRO A 156 3.71 -16.11 14.55
CA PRO A 156 2.36 -16.56 14.89
C PRO A 156 1.97 -16.15 16.31
N PRO A 157 0.66 -16.04 16.62
CA PRO A 157 0.18 -15.72 17.96
C PRO A 157 0.28 -16.93 18.91
N ASP A 158 1.51 -17.36 19.19
CA ASP A 158 1.88 -18.50 20.04
C ASP A 158 2.98 -18.03 20.99
N ASP A 159 2.62 -17.79 22.25
CA ASP A 159 3.54 -17.24 23.25
C ASP A 159 4.72 -18.18 23.54
N LYS A 160 4.52 -19.50 23.44
CA LYS A 160 5.60 -20.48 23.64
C LYS A 160 6.59 -20.42 22.49
N LEU A 161 6.11 -20.47 21.25
CA LEU A 161 6.95 -20.32 20.06
C LEU A 161 7.71 -18.99 20.08
N ALA A 162 7.05 -17.90 20.46
CA ALA A 162 7.68 -16.59 20.52
C ALA A 162 8.85 -16.55 21.52
N ASN A 163 8.70 -17.17 22.69
CA ASN A 163 9.78 -17.28 23.67
C ASN A 163 10.93 -18.17 23.19
N ASP A 164 10.62 -19.30 22.52
CA ASP A 164 11.65 -20.18 21.94
C ASP A 164 12.45 -19.47 20.84
N ILE A 165 11.78 -18.68 19.99
CA ILE A 165 12.41 -17.85 18.96
C ILE A 165 13.25 -16.74 19.60
N ASP A 166 12.76 -16.07 20.65
CA ASP A 166 13.52 -15.04 21.36
C ASP A 166 14.82 -15.60 21.93
N ALA A 167 14.78 -16.77 22.57
CA ALA A 167 15.97 -17.44 23.07
C ALA A 167 16.96 -17.82 21.95
N ALA A 168 16.46 -18.20 20.78
CA ALA A 168 17.30 -18.49 19.61
C ALA A 168 17.92 -17.21 19.01
N LEU A 169 17.14 -16.13 18.91
CA LEU A 169 17.63 -14.82 18.45
C LEU A 169 18.74 -14.30 19.34
N GLU A 170 18.60 -14.40 20.67
CA GLU A 170 19.62 -13.98 21.63
C GLU A 170 20.95 -14.71 21.41
N LYS A 171 20.92 -16.03 21.20
CA LYS A 171 22.13 -16.81 20.86
C LYS A 171 22.76 -16.34 19.54
N ILE A 172 21.94 -16.05 18.53
CA ILE A 172 22.40 -15.54 17.23
C ILE A 172 23.03 -14.15 17.39
N ARG A 173 22.41 -13.25 18.16
CA ARG A 173 22.95 -11.92 18.48
C ARG A 173 24.32 -12.04 19.13
N ASP A 174 24.44 -12.86 20.18
CA ASP A 174 25.68 -13.02 20.92
C ASP A 174 26.80 -13.59 20.04
N HIS A 175 26.47 -14.51 19.12
CA HIS A 175 27.43 -15.01 18.13
C HIS A 175 27.86 -13.91 17.16
N LEU A 176 26.92 -13.16 16.58
CA LEU A 176 27.22 -12.12 15.60
C LEU A 176 27.98 -10.92 16.17
N GLN A 177 27.80 -10.63 17.46
CA GLN A 177 28.47 -9.55 18.16
C GLN A 177 29.92 -9.92 18.55
N ASN A 178 30.18 -11.19 18.89
CA ASN A 178 31.46 -11.61 19.48
C ASN A 178 32.31 -12.53 18.59
N SER A 179 31.77 -13.09 17.51
CA SER A 179 32.44 -14.11 16.69
C SER A 179 32.63 -13.68 15.23
N SER A 180 33.84 -13.87 14.72
CA SER A 180 34.15 -13.77 13.28
C SER A 180 33.97 -15.11 12.54
N LYS A 181 33.57 -16.18 13.25
CA LYS A 181 33.40 -17.53 12.68
C LYS A 181 32.03 -17.72 12.06
N ILE A 182 31.96 -18.59 11.06
CA ILE A 182 30.70 -19.03 10.42
C ILE A 182 29.75 -19.53 11.51
N MET A 183 28.50 -19.06 11.47
CA MET A 183 27.45 -19.48 12.40
C MET A 183 26.97 -20.88 12.03
N ILE A 184 27.07 -21.81 12.97
CA ILE A 184 26.48 -23.15 12.84
C ILE A 184 25.12 -23.11 13.53
N ILE A 185 24.06 -23.32 12.75
CA ILE A 185 22.68 -23.29 13.23
C ILE A 185 22.19 -24.72 13.30
N ALA A 186 21.76 -25.14 14.48
CA ALA A 186 21.25 -26.49 14.69
C ALA A 186 19.86 -26.67 14.01
N SER A 187 19.55 -27.89 13.59
CA SER A 187 18.34 -28.19 12.79
C SER A 187 17.02 -27.93 13.54
N ASP A 188 17.04 -28.00 14.87
CA ASP A 188 15.91 -27.63 15.72
C ASP A 188 15.62 -26.12 15.65
N VAL A 189 16.66 -25.29 15.62
CA VAL A 189 16.52 -23.83 15.41
C VAL A 189 15.97 -23.54 14.02
N GLU A 190 16.44 -24.22 12.97
CA GLU A 190 15.88 -24.04 11.62
C GLU A 190 14.37 -24.26 11.59
N ARG A 191 13.90 -25.35 12.21
CA ARG A 191 12.46 -25.66 12.30
C ARG A 191 11.65 -24.61 13.06
N LEU A 192 12.26 -23.90 14.04
CA LEU A 192 11.60 -22.79 14.72
C LEU A 192 11.39 -21.60 13.77
N PHE A 193 12.43 -21.24 13.01
CA PHE A 193 12.38 -20.10 12.09
C PHE A 193 11.50 -20.36 10.85
N ASP A 194 11.33 -21.62 10.44
CA ASP A 194 10.38 -22.01 9.38
C ASP A 194 8.91 -21.72 9.75
N ARG A 195 8.60 -21.53 11.04
CA ARG A 195 7.25 -21.17 11.53
C ARG A 195 6.98 -19.67 11.53
N ILE A 196 7.95 -18.83 11.17
CA ILE A 196 7.77 -17.37 11.07
C ILE A 196 6.82 -17.08 9.91
N LEU A 197 5.83 -16.20 10.13
CA LEU A 197 4.84 -15.87 9.11
C LEU A 197 5.44 -15.04 7.99
N PHE A 198 6.18 -13.99 8.37
CA PHE A 198 6.80 -13.06 7.43
C PHE A 198 8.17 -12.60 7.96
N THR A 199 9.13 -12.49 7.04
CA THR A 199 10.46 -11.91 7.29
C THR A 199 10.66 -10.79 6.28
N THR A 200 10.83 -9.56 6.77
CA THR A 200 11.09 -8.39 5.92
C THR A 200 12.48 -7.83 6.25
N VAL A 201 13.33 -7.70 5.23
CA VAL A 201 14.72 -7.23 5.39
C VAL A 201 14.87 -5.83 4.81
N TYR A 202 15.44 -4.93 5.59
CA TYR A 202 15.80 -3.57 5.24
C TYR A 202 17.31 -3.41 5.40
N SER A 203 17.99 -2.81 4.43
CA SER A 203 19.43 -2.62 4.50
C SER A 203 19.90 -1.48 3.61
N ASN A 204 21.04 -0.88 3.95
CA ASN A 204 21.77 0.01 3.03
C ASN A 204 22.37 -0.75 1.83
N ILE A 205 22.44 -2.09 1.88
CA ILE A 205 22.95 -2.92 0.79
C ILE A 205 21.79 -3.61 0.07
N PHE A 206 21.59 -3.27 -1.20
CA PHE A 206 20.47 -3.78 -2.01
C PHE A 206 20.43 -5.32 -2.11
N LYS A 207 21.60 -5.98 -2.22
CA LYS A 207 21.68 -7.44 -2.30
C LYS A 207 21.10 -8.13 -1.06
N LEU A 208 21.19 -7.50 0.11
CA LEU A 208 20.68 -8.05 1.37
C LEU A 208 19.15 -7.92 1.48
N VAL A 209 18.57 -6.87 0.89
CA VAL A 209 17.12 -6.64 0.87
C VAL A 209 16.37 -7.77 0.16
N GLN A 210 17.01 -8.44 -0.80
CA GLN A 210 16.41 -9.57 -1.54
C GLN A 210 16.33 -10.87 -0.74
N MET A 211 16.95 -10.94 0.44
CA MET A 211 16.91 -12.14 1.28
C MET A 211 15.59 -12.20 2.06
N ASN A 212 14.89 -13.33 1.98
CA ASN A 212 13.59 -13.54 2.64
C ASN A 212 13.63 -14.54 3.80
N LYS A 213 14.80 -15.14 4.07
CA LYS A 213 15.03 -16.06 5.18
C LYS A 213 16.07 -15.49 6.14
N PHE A 214 15.65 -15.29 7.39
CA PHE A 214 16.51 -14.70 8.42
C PHE A 214 17.81 -15.49 8.64
N LEU A 215 17.73 -16.82 8.72
CA LEU A 215 18.91 -17.65 9.00
C LEU A 215 19.93 -17.64 7.85
N ASP A 216 19.46 -17.55 6.60
CA ASP A 216 20.33 -17.45 5.42
C ASP A 216 21.06 -16.11 5.40
N LEU A 217 20.36 -15.03 5.75
CA LEU A 217 20.97 -13.73 5.96
C LEU A 217 22.10 -13.82 7.00
N CYS A 218 21.82 -14.37 8.19
CA CYS A 218 22.83 -14.49 9.25
C CYS A 218 24.06 -15.33 8.85
N ARG A 219 23.88 -16.40 8.07
CA ARG A 219 25.00 -17.22 7.54
C ARG A 219 25.91 -16.42 6.62
N ASN A 220 25.33 -15.55 5.80
CA ASN A 220 26.06 -14.80 4.79
C ASN A 220 26.73 -13.53 5.33
N LEU A 221 26.34 -13.01 6.51
CA LEU A 221 26.90 -11.78 7.10
C LEU A 221 28.44 -11.74 7.14
N ASN A 222 29.07 -12.87 7.48
CA ASN A 222 30.54 -12.92 7.57
C ASN A 222 31.24 -12.86 6.20
N GLN A 223 30.53 -13.15 5.09
CA GLN A 223 31.08 -12.96 3.75
C GLN A 223 31.15 -11.47 3.41
N PHE A 224 30.09 -10.71 3.72
CA PHE A 224 30.02 -9.27 3.48
C PHE A 224 31.05 -8.47 4.30
N LYS A 225 31.41 -8.93 5.52
CA LYS A 225 32.49 -8.32 6.30
C LYS A 225 33.88 -8.41 5.66
N LYS A 226 34.12 -9.44 4.84
CA LYS A 226 35.47 -9.74 4.33
C LYS A 226 35.85 -8.93 3.10
N ASN A 227 34.87 -8.36 2.41
CA ASN A 227 35.08 -7.59 1.20
C ASN A 227 34.70 -6.12 1.43
N PRO A 228 35.67 -5.19 1.42
CA PRO A 228 35.39 -3.76 1.57
C PRO A 228 34.43 -3.21 0.50
N ILE A 229 34.37 -3.83 -0.68
CA ILE A 229 33.46 -3.48 -1.78
C ILE A 229 31.99 -3.70 -1.42
N ASP A 230 31.70 -4.55 -0.42
CA ASP A 230 30.34 -4.82 0.03
C ASP A 230 29.87 -3.85 1.14
N CYS A 231 30.72 -2.92 1.60
CA CYS A 231 30.33 -1.88 2.54
C CYS A 231 29.75 -0.66 1.80
N GLU A 232 28.62 -0.17 2.28
CA GLU A 232 27.90 0.96 1.71
C GLU A 232 27.80 2.11 2.72
N LEU A 233 27.31 3.27 2.28
CA LEU A 233 27.14 4.42 3.15
C LEU A 233 26.15 4.13 4.28
N LEU A 234 26.54 4.50 5.50
CA LEU A 234 25.71 4.39 6.71
C LEU A 234 25.14 5.75 7.09
N ARG A 235 26.01 6.75 7.20
CA ARG A 235 25.68 8.07 7.75
C ARG A 235 26.52 9.19 7.16
N TYR A 236 25.92 10.38 7.14
CA TYR A 236 26.55 11.66 6.88
C TYR A 236 26.68 12.45 8.16
N ARG A 237 27.83 13.11 8.34
CA ARG A 237 27.95 14.30 9.18
C ARG A 237 28.11 15.51 8.28
N LEU A 238 27.21 16.45 8.48
CA LEU A 238 26.98 17.60 7.63
C LEU A 238 27.38 18.86 8.41
N SER A 239 28.31 19.62 7.88
CA SER A 239 28.72 20.91 8.45
C SER A 239 28.01 22.07 7.73
N PRO A 240 27.67 23.16 8.43
CA PRO A 240 27.05 24.32 7.81
C PRO A 240 27.88 24.85 6.62
N ILE A 241 27.22 25.16 5.50
CA ILE A 241 27.91 25.61 4.27
C ILE A 241 28.74 26.88 4.49
N LYS A 242 28.31 27.73 5.41
CA LYS A 242 28.98 28.97 5.80
C LYS A 242 30.41 28.77 6.32
N TRP A 243 30.76 27.57 6.79
CA TRP A 243 32.13 27.26 7.18
C TRP A 243 33.07 27.23 5.98
N PHE A 244 32.56 26.78 4.83
CA PHE A 244 33.32 26.70 3.59
C PHE A 244 33.19 27.97 2.75
N PHE A 245 32.06 28.66 2.87
CA PHE A 245 31.81 29.87 2.09
C PHE A 245 31.18 30.95 2.99
N PRO A 246 32.00 31.69 3.77
CA PRO A 246 31.48 32.75 4.66
C PRO A 246 30.80 33.89 3.90
N GLU A 247 31.25 34.18 2.68
CA GLU A 247 30.68 35.21 1.80
C GLU A 247 29.40 34.73 1.09
N TYR A 248 29.19 33.41 1.00
CA TYR A 248 28.02 32.78 0.38
C TYR A 248 26.78 32.84 1.28
N THR A 249 26.91 33.32 2.51
CA THR A 249 25.76 33.66 3.32
C THR A 249 25.34 35.11 3.04
N GLY A 250 24.44 35.30 2.08
CA GLY A 250 23.45 36.36 2.27
C GLY A 250 22.76 36.13 3.63
N GLU A 251 22.19 37.16 4.24
CA GLU A 251 21.51 37.10 5.56
C GLU A 251 20.36 36.05 5.68
N VAL A 252 20.13 35.26 4.63
CA VAL A 252 18.92 34.51 4.25
C VAL A 252 19.05 32.97 4.37
N ILE A 253 20.23 32.36 4.20
CA ILE A 253 20.33 30.87 4.20
C ILE A 253 20.46 30.35 5.63
N ARG A 254 19.33 29.90 6.22
CA ARG A 254 19.25 29.29 7.54
C ARG A 254 18.68 27.89 7.45
N TYR A 255 19.08 27.02 8.37
CA TYR A 255 18.42 25.75 8.62
C TYR A 255 17.97 25.70 10.07
N SER A 256 16.67 25.53 10.27
CA SER A 256 16.06 25.33 11.59
C SER A 256 15.23 24.04 11.55
N PRO A 257 15.46 23.06 12.44
CA PRO A 257 14.57 21.91 12.53
C PRO A 257 13.17 22.34 12.99
N LEU A 258 12.18 21.50 12.74
CA LEU A 258 10.82 21.75 13.23
C LEU A 258 10.78 21.54 14.76
N GLU A 259 9.93 22.29 15.43
CA GLU A 259 9.63 22.10 16.85
C GLU A 259 9.15 20.67 17.12
N SER A 260 9.64 20.06 18.20
CA SER A 260 9.45 18.62 18.46
C SER A 260 7.98 18.22 18.57
N GLU A 261 7.15 19.05 19.21
CA GLU A 261 5.72 18.78 19.40
C GLU A 261 4.98 18.76 18.04
N LEU A 262 5.18 19.79 17.21
CA LEU A 262 4.58 19.86 15.88
C LEU A 262 5.03 18.71 14.98
N ARG A 263 6.33 18.41 15.03
CA ARG A 263 6.92 17.32 14.26
C ARG A 263 6.34 15.97 14.66
N ASP A 264 6.18 15.70 15.95
CA ASP A 264 5.61 14.45 16.42
C ASP A 264 4.14 14.29 16.01
N ILE A 265 3.37 15.39 16.00
CA ILE A 265 1.99 15.39 15.47
C ILE A 265 2.01 15.04 13.98
N PHE A 266 2.76 15.78 13.15
CA PHE A 266 2.80 15.52 11.71
C PHE A 266 3.30 14.11 11.38
N GLU A 267 4.36 13.66 12.06
CA GLU A 267 4.90 12.31 11.91
C GLU A 267 3.82 11.26 12.23
N SER A 268 3.09 11.43 13.33
CA SER A 268 2.03 10.52 13.74
C SER A 268 0.90 10.45 12.71
N ASP A 269 0.38 11.59 12.25
CA ASP A 269 -0.76 11.59 11.32
C ASP A 269 -0.40 11.08 9.93
N LEU A 270 0.77 11.49 9.41
CA LEU A 270 1.24 11.03 8.10
C LEU A 270 1.51 9.53 8.12
N LEU A 271 2.15 9.03 9.19
CA LEU A 271 2.41 7.61 9.36
C LEU A 271 1.09 6.83 9.46
N GLN A 272 0.15 7.29 10.29
CA GLN A 272 -1.16 6.64 10.46
C GLN A 272 -1.93 6.60 9.15
N SER A 273 -1.95 7.70 8.39
CA SER A 273 -2.60 7.74 7.09
C SER A 273 -1.97 6.78 6.08
N SER A 274 -0.63 6.72 6.01
CA SER A 274 0.11 5.78 5.16
C SER A 274 -0.21 4.33 5.53
N ILE A 275 -0.24 4.01 6.82
CA ILE A 275 -0.58 2.68 7.34
C ILE A 275 -2.01 2.29 6.95
N VAL A 276 -3.00 3.16 7.19
CA VAL A 276 -4.41 2.88 6.88
C VAL A 276 -4.60 2.62 5.38
N LEU A 277 -4.01 3.45 4.52
CA LEU A 277 -4.11 3.29 3.07
C LEU A 277 -3.51 1.94 2.63
N LYS A 278 -2.33 1.56 3.13
CA LYS A 278 -1.72 0.26 2.79
C LYS A 278 -2.49 -0.92 3.35
N GLN A 279 -2.90 -0.85 4.62
CA GLN A 279 -3.64 -1.93 5.27
C GLN A 279 -5.00 -2.16 4.62
N THR A 280 -5.64 -1.11 4.09
CA THR A 280 -6.90 -1.25 3.34
C THR A 280 -6.76 -2.24 2.19
N CYS A 281 -5.67 -2.16 1.42
CA CYS A 281 -5.40 -3.12 0.34
C CYS A 281 -5.21 -4.55 0.86
N SER A 282 -4.54 -4.73 2.02
CA SER A 282 -4.34 -6.06 2.62
C SER A 282 -5.61 -6.65 3.23
N ARG A 283 -6.48 -5.83 3.83
CA ARG A 283 -7.78 -6.26 4.36
C ARG A 283 -8.67 -6.67 3.19
N LEU A 284 -8.81 -5.79 2.21
CA LEU A 284 -9.58 -6.06 1.01
C LEU A 284 -8.75 -6.82 -0.05
N ASP A 285 -8.15 -7.94 0.36
CA ASP A 285 -7.45 -8.84 -0.54
C ASP A 285 -8.40 -9.42 -1.61
N GLU A 286 -7.87 -10.13 -2.61
CA GLU A 286 -8.68 -10.65 -3.71
C GLU A 286 -9.82 -11.57 -3.25
N ASN A 287 -9.55 -12.44 -2.26
CA ASN A 287 -10.53 -13.38 -1.74
C ASN A 287 -11.65 -12.66 -0.99
N THR A 288 -11.28 -11.72 -0.12
CA THR A 288 -12.21 -10.88 0.64
C THR A 288 -13.05 -10.03 -0.31
N ARG A 289 -12.45 -9.41 -1.33
CA ARG A 289 -13.18 -8.62 -2.33
C ARG A 289 -14.18 -9.48 -3.10
N ARG A 290 -13.81 -10.67 -3.56
CA ARG A 290 -14.74 -11.57 -4.28
C ARG A 290 -15.93 -11.96 -3.40
N LEU A 291 -15.67 -12.26 -2.13
CA LEU A 291 -16.72 -12.60 -1.17
C LEU A 291 -17.67 -11.41 -0.91
N LEU A 292 -17.11 -10.23 -0.63
CA LEU A 292 -17.88 -9.02 -0.40
C LEU A 292 -18.63 -8.56 -1.66
N GLN A 293 -18.04 -8.69 -2.85
CA GLN A 293 -18.71 -8.35 -4.11
C GLN A 293 -19.98 -9.20 -4.33
N LYS A 294 -20.01 -10.45 -3.84
CA LYS A 294 -21.16 -11.33 -3.95
C LYS A 294 -22.29 -10.97 -2.98
N HIS A 295 -21.96 -10.49 -1.78
CA HIS A 295 -22.89 -10.41 -0.66
C HIS A 295 -23.13 -8.99 -0.12
N LEU A 296 -22.23 -8.05 -0.43
CA LEU A 296 -22.10 -6.70 0.13
C LEU A 296 -21.49 -5.73 -0.91
N ALA A 297 -21.96 -5.79 -2.15
CA ALA A 297 -21.40 -5.04 -3.27
C ALA A 297 -21.43 -3.52 -3.07
N SER A 298 -22.51 -2.99 -2.50
CA SER A 298 -22.67 -1.56 -2.22
C SER A 298 -21.72 -1.08 -1.13
N GLN A 299 -21.52 -1.87 -0.08
CA GLN A 299 -20.55 -1.55 0.97
C GLN A 299 -19.12 -1.64 0.45
N LEU A 300 -18.83 -2.61 -0.41
CA LEU A 300 -17.52 -2.68 -1.06
C LEU A 300 -17.26 -1.44 -1.93
N LEU A 301 -18.25 -0.97 -2.70
CA LEU A 301 -18.15 0.26 -3.49
C LEU A 301 -17.85 1.48 -2.60
N GLU A 302 -18.52 1.58 -1.45
CA GLU A 302 -18.30 2.67 -0.50
C GLU A 302 -16.87 2.66 0.09
N ALA A 303 -16.33 1.47 0.40
CA ALA A 303 -14.94 1.34 0.82
C ALA A 303 -13.95 1.83 -0.25
N HIS A 304 -14.22 1.52 -1.53
CA HIS A 304 -13.40 2.03 -2.65
C HIS A 304 -13.51 3.56 -2.79
N ARG A 305 -14.70 4.11 -2.58
CA ARG A 305 -14.93 5.56 -2.60
C ARG A 305 -14.12 6.27 -1.52
N LEU A 306 -14.21 5.79 -0.27
CA LEU A 306 -13.45 6.32 0.86
C LEU A 306 -11.94 6.18 0.66
N TYR A 307 -11.48 5.03 0.14
CA TYR A 307 -10.07 4.82 -0.17
C TYR A 307 -9.54 5.83 -1.20
N SER A 308 -10.28 6.02 -2.30
CA SER A 308 -9.90 6.94 -3.36
C SER A 308 -9.85 8.39 -2.87
N GLN A 309 -10.84 8.80 -2.06
CA GLN A 309 -10.85 10.12 -1.42
C GLN A 309 -9.69 10.29 -0.44
N GLY A 310 -9.47 9.30 0.43
CA GLY A 310 -8.39 9.31 1.41
C GLY A 310 -7.02 9.46 0.75
N LYS A 311 -6.79 8.77 -0.39
CA LYS A 311 -5.57 8.89 -1.18
C LYS A 311 -5.37 10.30 -1.74
N VAL A 312 -6.40 10.86 -2.39
CA VAL A 312 -6.35 12.22 -2.95
C VAL A 312 -6.10 13.27 -1.87
N TYR A 313 -6.80 13.17 -0.74
CA TYR A 313 -6.61 14.09 0.38
C TYR A 313 -5.24 13.94 1.03
N HIS A 314 -4.73 12.72 1.17
CA HIS A 314 -3.37 12.47 1.66
C HIS A 314 -2.33 13.14 0.76
N GLU A 315 -2.43 12.95 -0.57
CA GLU A 315 -1.52 13.57 -1.53
C GLU A 315 -1.59 15.10 -1.52
N ASP A 316 -2.77 15.70 -1.30
CA ASP A 316 -2.92 17.15 -1.16
C ASP A 316 -2.30 17.69 0.13
N VAL A 317 -2.56 17.03 1.27
CA VAL A 317 -1.98 17.40 2.56
C VAL A 317 -0.46 17.27 2.53
N VAL A 318 0.09 16.17 1.98
CA VAL A 318 1.54 16.01 1.82
C VAL A 318 2.13 17.16 1.01
N ARG A 319 1.53 17.55 -0.12
CA ARG A 319 2.02 18.69 -0.94
C ARG A 319 2.01 20.02 -0.18
N ARG A 320 0.96 20.28 0.61
CA ARG A 320 0.88 21.50 1.44
C ARG A 320 1.94 21.50 2.53
N LEU A 321 2.07 20.39 3.25
CA LEU A 321 3.08 20.24 4.30
C LEU A 321 4.49 20.30 3.74
N GLN A 322 4.76 19.77 2.55
CA GLN A 322 6.05 19.95 1.88
C GLN A 322 6.43 21.43 1.74
N SER A 323 5.51 22.27 1.24
CA SER A 323 5.77 23.71 1.10
C SER A 323 6.04 24.36 2.44
N LEU A 324 5.20 24.08 3.44
CA LEU A 324 5.31 24.63 4.78
C LEU A 324 6.61 24.23 5.49
N ILE A 325 6.97 22.94 5.44
CA ILE A 325 8.17 22.45 6.11
C ILE A 325 9.43 23.10 5.51
N VAL A 326 9.43 23.41 4.21
CA VAL A 326 10.51 24.16 3.58
C VAL A 326 10.57 25.61 4.08
N THR A 327 9.43 26.33 4.17
CA THR A 327 9.40 27.71 4.68
C THR A 327 9.86 27.78 6.13
N ILE A 328 9.43 26.85 6.98
CA ILE A 328 9.87 26.76 8.38
C ILE A 328 11.36 26.43 8.46
N ARG A 329 11.82 25.40 7.75
CA ARG A 329 13.22 24.99 7.81
C ARG A 329 14.17 26.06 7.27
N SER A 330 13.71 26.89 6.34
CA SER A 330 14.46 28.05 5.85
C SER A 330 14.45 29.26 6.81
N GLY A 331 13.61 29.23 7.85
CA GLY A 331 13.44 30.32 8.81
C GLY A 331 12.59 31.48 8.30
N GLN A 332 11.81 31.28 7.22
CA GLN A 332 10.91 32.29 6.65
C GLN A 332 9.59 32.41 7.42
N GLU A 333 9.15 31.34 8.08
CA GLU A 333 7.93 31.31 8.91
C GLU A 333 8.24 30.85 10.34
N ILE A 334 7.44 31.33 11.30
CA ILE A 334 7.59 31.01 12.73
C ILE A 334 6.59 29.90 13.10
N SER A 335 7.06 28.94 13.91
CA SER A 335 6.32 27.77 14.40
C SER A 335 4.89 28.07 14.92
N ALA A 336 4.71 29.22 15.57
CA ALA A 336 3.47 29.59 16.26
C ALA A 336 2.24 29.75 15.34
N ASP A 337 2.43 30.11 14.06
CA ASP A 337 1.32 30.27 13.09
C ASP A 337 0.83 28.92 12.51
N ILE A 338 1.60 27.84 12.73
CA ILE A 338 1.33 26.48 12.21
C ILE A 338 0.13 25.82 12.89
N ALA A 339 -0.20 26.23 14.12
CA ALA A 339 -1.37 25.72 14.83
C ALA A 339 -2.68 25.93 14.03
N GLN A 340 -2.69 26.90 13.11
CA GLN A 340 -3.81 27.15 12.21
C GLN A 340 -4.03 26.01 11.20
N ILE A 341 -2.97 25.31 10.77
CA ILE A 341 -3.07 24.23 9.78
C ILE A 341 -3.87 23.05 10.30
N PHE A 342 -3.77 22.74 11.59
CA PHE A 342 -4.61 21.70 12.21
C PHE A 342 -6.09 22.08 12.25
N ARG A 343 -6.41 23.37 12.08
CA ARG A 343 -7.77 23.90 11.99
C ARG A 343 -8.23 24.11 10.54
N ASP A 344 -7.34 23.96 9.57
CA ASP A 344 -7.67 24.13 8.17
C ASP A 344 -8.58 22.99 7.70
N GLU A 345 -9.63 23.36 6.98
CA GLU A 345 -10.65 22.42 6.48
C GLU A 345 -10.05 21.20 5.75
N PRO A 346 -9.06 21.33 4.84
CA PRO A 346 -8.50 20.17 4.13
C PRO A 346 -7.82 19.17 5.05
N TYR A 347 -7.17 19.66 6.11
CA TYR A 347 -6.46 18.82 7.07
C TYR A 347 -7.44 18.05 7.97
N ILE A 348 -8.52 18.70 8.41
CA ILE A 348 -9.61 18.07 9.17
C ILE A 348 -10.32 17.00 8.32
N ILE A 349 -10.67 17.33 7.08
CA ILE A 349 -11.34 16.40 6.15
C ILE A 349 -10.45 15.18 5.89
N TRP A 350 -9.15 15.39 5.67
CA TRP A 350 -8.20 14.30 5.47
C TRP A 350 -8.18 13.34 6.67
N ARG A 351 -7.93 13.84 7.89
CA ARG A 351 -7.91 13.00 9.10
C ARG A 351 -9.20 12.20 9.26
N LYS A 352 -10.35 12.89 9.17
CA LYS A 352 -11.66 12.25 9.29
C LYS A 352 -11.86 11.16 8.24
N THR A 353 -11.51 11.42 6.99
CA THR A 353 -11.64 10.44 5.89
C THR A 353 -10.78 9.20 6.13
N ILE A 354 -9.56 9.38 6.65
CA ILE A 354 -8.66 8.27 7.00
C ILE A 354 -9.22 7.45 8.16
N ASP A 355 -9.76 8.11 9.20
CA ASP A 355 -10.39 7.42 10.34
C ASP A 355 -11.64 6.64 9.91
N ASP A 356 -12.51 7.27 9.12
CA ASP A 356 -13.71 6.65 8.56
C ASP A 356 -13.33 5.44 7.69
N LEU A 357 -12.32 5.57 6.83
CA LEU A 357 -11.80 4.47 6.01
C LEU A 357 -11.27 3.31 6.87
N ASN A 358 -10.48 3.61 7.90
CA ASN A 358 -9.89 2.59 8.78
C ASN A 358 -10.99 1.80 9.52
N MET A 359 -11.96 2.51 10.10
CA MET A 359 -13.09 1.92 10.80
C MET A 359 -13.96 1.09 9.86
N TYR A 360 -14.31 1.66 8.70
CA TYR A 360 -15.19 1.02 7.72
C TYR A 360 -14.59 -0.26 7.14
N THR A 361 -13.31 -0.22 6.75
CA THR A 361 -12.61 -1.40 6.20
C THR A 361 -12.36 -2.48 7.25
N SER A 362 -12.12 -2.10 8.51
CA SER A 362 -12.01 -3.07 9.62
C SER A 362 -13.33 -3.78 9.87
N HIS A 363 -14.44 -3.05 9.82
CA HIS A 363 -15.78 -3.62 9.94
C HIS A 363 -16.07 -4.59 8.79
N LEU A 364 -15.78 -4.19 7.55
CA LEU A 364 -15.96 -5.08 6.39
C LEU A 364 -15.10 -6.33 6.45
N GLN A 365 -13.86 -6.23 6.93
CA GLN A 365 -13.02 -7.41 7.15
C GLN A 365 -13.66 -8.38 8.14
N SER A 366 -14.14 -7.85 9.26
CA SER A 366 -14.82 -8.64 10.29
C SER A 366 -16.07 -9.32 9.74
N LYS A 367 -16.83 -8.60 8.89
CA LYS A 367 -17.99 -9.13 8.19
C LYS A 367 -17.64 -10.25 7.22
N ALA A 368 -16.59 -10.08 6.42
CA ALA A 368 -16.09 -11.12 5.52
C ALA A 368 -15.69 -12.39 6.29
N ASN A 369 -15.01 -12.23 7.43
CA ASN A 369 -14.64 -13.34 8.31
C ASN A 369 -15.88 -14.08 8.84
N MET A 370 -16.90 -13.34 9.30
CA MET A 370 -18.17 -13.91 9.75
C MET A 370 -18.89 -14.67 8.62
N ILE A 371 -18.95 -14.10 7.41
CA ILE A 371 -19.56 -14.77 6.24
C ILE A 371 -18.85 -16.09 5.95
N ASN A 372 -17.52 -16.10 5.96
CA ASN A 372 -16.73 -17.32 5.78
C ASN A 372 -17.00 -18.37 6.87
N GLU A 373 -17.13 -17.95 8.14
CA GLU A 373 -17.49 -18.86 9.24
C GLU A 373 -18.89 -19.45 9.03
N LEU A 374 -19.87 -18.63 8.68
CA LEU A 374 -21.23 -19.07 8.37
C LEU A 374 -21.24 -20.09 7.23
N GLN A 375 -20.50 -19.85 6.14
CA GLN A 375 -20.39 -20.78 5.03
C GLN A 375 -19.74 -22.12 5.43
N ARG A 376 -18.74 -22.11 6.32
CA ARG A 376 -18.17 -23.36 6.88
C ARG A 376 -19.18 -24.15 7.70
N LEU A 377 -20.05 -23.44 8.43
CA LEU A 377 -21.20 -24.01 9.14
C LEU A 377 -22.39 -24.30 8.20
N ARG A 378 -22.17 -24.18 6.88
CA ARG A 378 -23.14 -24.40 5.81
C ARG A 378 -24.38 -23.49 5.86
N PHE A 379 -24.28 -22.32 6.49
CA PHE A 379 -25.27 -21.25 6.34
C PHE A 379 -25.06 -20.51 5.02
N GLU A 380 -26.16 -20.05 4.44
CA GLU A 380 -26.14 -19.06 3.37
C GLU A 380 -26.23 -17.66 3.97
N TYR A 381 -25.47 -16.72 3.43
CA TYR A 381 -25.53 -15.32 3.85
C TYR A 381 -26.45 -14.52 2.95
N CYS A 382 -27.33 -13.73 3.56
CA CYS A 382 -28.24 -12.81 2.88
C CYS A 382 -28.21 -11.44 3.57
N ASN A 383 -27.89 -10.38 2.83
CA ASN A 383 -28.08 -9.01 3.30
C ASN A 383 -29.56 -8.64 3.18
N ALA A 384 -30.20 -8.19 4.27
CA ALA A 384 -31.60 -7.78 4.28
C ALA A 384 -31.87 -6.61 3.31
N LEU A 385 -30.89 -5.71 3.16
CA LEU A 385 -30.98 -4.57 2.24
C LEU A 385 -31.19 -5.02 0.79
N ASP A 386 -30.52 -6.10 0.37
CA ASP A 386 -30.62 -6.65 -0.99
C ASP A 386 -31.99 -7.28 -1.27
N ARG A 387 -32.78 -7.55 -0.22
CA ARG A 387 -34.17 -7.99 -0.31
C ARG A 387 -35.18 -6.83 -0.27
N GLY A 388 -34.69 -5.60 -0.25
CA GLY A 388 -35.51 -4.40 -0.20
C GLY A 388 -36.29 -4.25 1.11
N ILE A 389 -35.77 -4.78 2.22
CA ILE A 389 -36.39 -4.64 3.54
C ILE A 389 -36.20 -3.21 4.05
N GLN A 390 -37.29 -2.59 4.51
CA GLN A 390 -37.39 -1.18 4.93
C GLN A 390 -38.02 -1.07 6.32
N ASP A 391 -37.88 0.08 6.98
CA ASP A 391 -38.38 0.29 8.35
C ASP A 391 -39.92 0.17 8.50
N SER A 392 -40.64 0.37 7.39
CA SER A 392 -42.09 0.33 7.32
C SER A 392 -42.64 -1.07 7.11
N ASP A 393 -41.79 -2.06 6.86
CA ASP A 393 -42.20 -3.44 6.67
C ASP A 393 -42.59 -4.08 8.00
N ASP A 394 -43.73 -4.77 8.02
CA ASP A 394 -44.07 -5.65 9.14
C ASP A 394 -43.44 -7.05 8.96
N GLN A 395 -43.59 -7.90 9.98
CA GLN A 395 -43.06 -9.27 9.97
C GLN A 395 -43.55 -10.08 8.76
N THR A 396 -44.81 -9.91 8.36
CA THR A 396 -45.40 -10.65 7.23
C THR A 396 -44.74 -10.26 5.93
N ILE A 397 -44.49 -8.96 5.73
CA ILE A 397 -43.82 -8.44 4.54
C ILE A 397 -42.36 -8.90 4.51
N ILE A 398 -41.67 -8.90 5.65
CA ILE A 398 -40.29 -9.39 5.77
C ILE A 398 -40.23 -10.87 5.37
N GLU A 399 -41.11 -11.71 5.91
CA GLU A 399 -41.17 -13.14 5.55
C GLU A 399 -41.44 -13.34 4.04
N GLN A 400 -42.28 -12.49 3.43
CA GLN A 400 -42.51 -12.51 1.98
C GLN A 400 -41.26 -12.12 1.17
N LYS A 401 -40.55 -11.07 1.58
CA LYS A 401 -39.32 -10.57 0.91
C LYS A 401 -38.14 -11.55 1.04
N LEU A 402 -38.07 -12.30 2.13
CA LEU A 402 -37.07 -13.37 2.32
C LEU A 402 -37.36 -14.60 1.44
N GLY A 403 -38.62 -14.78 1.04
CA GLY A 403 -39.07 -15.73 0.02
C GLY A 403 -39.59 -17.05 0.62
N ARG A 404 -40.47 -17.71 -0.13
CA ARG A 404 -40.91 -19.09 0.11
C ARG A 404 -40.33 -19.98 -0.97
N TYR A 405 -39.53 -20.97 -0.58
CA TYR A 405 -38.90 -21.92 -1.50
C TYR A 405 -39.50 -23.32 -1.33
N GLU A 406 -39.25 -24.20 -2.31
CA GLU A 406 -39.71 -25.59 -2.29
C GLU A 406 -39.07 -26.44 -1.16
N GLN A 407 -37.99 -25.96 -0.55
CA GLN A 407 -37.29 -26.62 0.55
C GLN A 407 -37.55 -25.90 1.89
N PRO A 408 -37.57 -26.62 3.03
CA PRO A 408 -37.73 -26.00 4.35
C PRO A 408 -36.54 -25.08 4.66
N GLN A 409 -36.84 -23.84 5.05
CA GLN A 409 -35.84 -22.82 5.37
C GLN A 409 -35.95 -22.36 6.82
N ARG A 410 -34.80 -22.07 7.40
CA ARG A 410 -34.64 -21.41 8.70
C ARG A 410 -33.85 -20.14 8.50
N PHE A 411 -34.45 -19.01 8.84
CA PHE A 411 -33.78 -17.71 8.79
C PHE A 411 -33.33 -17.33 10.18
N LEU A 412 -32.02 -17.17 10.37
CA LEU A 412 -31.46 -16.57 11.57
C LEU A 412 -31.25 -15.08 11.30
N CYS A 413 -32.10 -14.24 11.87
CA CYS A 413 -32.10 -12.80 11.64
C CYS A 413 -31.34 -12.10 12.76
N SER A 414 -30.33 -11.29 12.42
CA SER A 414 -29.58 -10.52 13.42
C SER A 414 -28.95 -9.25 12.84
N THR A 415 -28.29 -8.48 13.71
CA THR A 415 -27.42 -7.36 13.35
C THR A 415 -26.05 -7.52 13.99
N ASP A 416 -25.04 -6.82 13.48
CA ASP A 416 -23.71 -6.80 14.07
C ASP A 416 -23.73 -6.28 15.52
N ILE A 417 -24.60 -5.30 15.81
CA ILE A 417 -24.80 -4.79 17.16
C ILE A 417 -25.31 -5.89 18.09
N LEU A 418 -26.37 -6.61 17.69
CA LEU A 418 -26.97 -7.67 18.50
C LEU A 418 -26.00 -8.85 18.72
N ASN A 419 -25.26 -9.23 17.68
CA ASN A 419 -24.26 -10.30 17.76
C ASN A 419 -23.15 -9.95 18.77
N ASN A 420 -22.75 -8.68 18.83
CA ASN A 420 -21.71 -8.20 19.73
C ASN A 420 -22.22 -7.96 21.16
N THR A 421 -23.45 -7.48 21.34
CA THR A 421 -24.02 -7.20 22.68
C THR A 421 -24.51 -8.45 23.39
N ASN A 422 -25.00 -9.46 22.65
CA ASN A 422 -25.44 -10.73 23.22
C ASN A 422 -24.88 -11.97 22.47
N PRO A 423 -23.57 -12.20 22.53
CA PRO A 423 -22.93 -13.32 21.83
C PRO A 423 -23.44 -14.69 22.31
N SER A 424 -23.91 -14.79 23.56
CA SER A 424 -24.47 -16.03 24.12
C SER A 424 -25.77 -16.43 23.43
N GLN A 425 -26.70 -15.49 23.23
CA GLN A 425 -27.97 -15.73 22.53
C GLN A 425 -27.73 -16.09 21.07
N TRP A 426 -26.86 -15.33 20.40
CA TRP A 426 -26.44 -15.63 19.02
C TRP A 426 -25.92 -17.06 18.88
N ASN A 427 -24.97 -17.46 19.73
CA ASN A 427 -24.40 -18.81 19.72
C ASN A 427 -25.43 -19.89 20.02
N TYR A 428 -26.33 -19.64 20.96
CA TYR A 428 -27.40 -20.58 21.31
C TYR A 428 -28.32 -20.86 20.11
N LEU A 429 -28.88 -19.81 19.49
CA LEU A 429 -29.80 -19.93 18.35
C LEU A 429 -29.11 -20.55 17.13
N ARG A 430 -27.87 -20.12 16.83
CA ARG A 430 -27.06 -20.71 15.76
C ARG A 430 -26.85 -22.21 15.96
N ASN A 431 -26.47 -22.63 17.17
CA ASN A 431 -26.22 -24.04 17.47
C ASN A 431 -27.51 -24.88 17.45
N GLN A 432 -28.64 -24.29 17.85
CA GLN A 432 -29.96 -24.92 17.71
C GLN A 432 -30.24 -25.26 16.25
N LEU A 433 -30.10 -24.30 15.34
CA LEU A 433 -30.34 -24.48 13.91
C LEU A 433 -29.40 -25.52 13.27
N ILE A 434 -28.14 -25.55 13.69
CA ILE A 434 -27.19 -26.57 13.24
C ILE A 434 -27.65 -27.98 13.65
N ARG A 435 -28.15 -28.14 14.89
CA ARG A 435 -28.70 -29.43 15.35
C ARG A 435 -29.95 -29.82 14.57
N GLU A 436 -30.86 -28.88 14.32
CA GLU A 436 -32.07 -29.13 13.51
C GLU A 436 -31.71 -29.63 12.12
N ARG A 437 -30.74 -28.98 11.45
CA ARG A 437 -30.26 -29.43 10.15
C ARG A 437 -29.56 -30.79 10.21
N ASN A 438 -28.77 -31.06 11.25
CA ASN A 438 -28.15 -32.38 11.39
C ASN A 438 -29.20 -33.49 11.54
N GLY A 439 -30.40 -33.17 12.03
CA GLY A 439 -31.56 -34.05 12.02
C GLY A 439 -32.31 -34.11 10.68
N ASN A 440 -32.18 -33.09 9.82
CA ASN A 440 -32.79 -33.04 8.49
C ASN A 440 -31.94 -32.22 7.50
N GLU A 441 -31.15 -32.93 6.68
CA GLU A 441 -30.20 -32.30 5.74
C GLU A 441 -30.87 -31.45 4.66
N LYS A 442 -32.19 -31.60 4.44
CA LYS A 442 -32.95 -30.79 3.49
C LYS A 442 -33.24 -29.37 4.00
N ILE A 443 -33.03 -29.09 5.28
CA ILE A 443 -33.21 -27.76 5.84
C ILE A 443 -32.08 -26.85 5.37
N ARG A 444 -32.44 -25.76 4.69
CA ARG A 444 -31.50 -24.69 4.36
C ARG A 444 -31.46 -23.67 5.49
N LEU A 445 -30.26 -23.38 5.96
CA LEU A 445 -30.01 -22.39 6.99
C LEU A 445 -29.55 -21.10 6.31
N ILE A 446 -30.25 -20.00 6.57
CA ILE A 446 -29.95 -18.69 5.98
C ILE A 446 -29.73 -17.71 7.13
N TYR A 447 -28.57 -17.06 7.15
CA TYR A 447 -28.35 -15.90 8.00
C TYR A 447 -28.81 -14.65 7.26
N VAL A 448 -29.71 -13.90 7.88
CA VAL A 448 -30.23 -12.64 7.33
C VAL A 448 -29.67 -11.49 8.15
N ASP A 449 -28.85 -10.68 7.50
CA ASP A 449 -28.17 -9.56 8.12
C ASP A 449 -28.97 -8.26 7.96
N PHE A 450 -29.42 -7.69 9.08
CA PHE A 450 -30.15 -6.43 9.13
C PHE A 450 -29.25 -5.21 9.38
N SER A 451 -27.92 -5.40 9.43
CA SER A 451 -26.98 -4.33 9.83
C SER A 451 -26.93 -3.14 8.87
N TYR A 452 -27.34 -3.32 7.62
CA TYR A 452 -27.26 -2.30 6.57
C TYR A 452 -28.62 -1.80 6.07
N CYS A 453 -29.73 -2.34 6.57
CA CYS A 453 -31.07 -1.88 6.19
C CYS A 453 -31.63 -0.89 7.21
N THR A 454 -32.69 -0.19 6.84
CA THR A 454 -33.34 0.79 7.72
C THR A 454 -34.23 0.14 8.78
N PHE A 455 -34.61 -1.13 8.60
CA PHE A 455 -35.42 -1.87 9.57
C PHE A 455 -34.63 -2.15 10.86
N LYS A 456 -35.20 -1.76 12.00
CA LYS A 456 -34.57 -1.92 13.32
C LYS A 456 -35.02 -3.22 13.96
N LEU A 457 -34.18 -4.24 13.87
CA LEU A 457 -34.39 -5.50 14.56
C LEU A 457 -34.12 -5.34 16.07
N ALA A 458 -35.12 -5.65 16.90
CA ALA A 458 -35.01 -5.48 18.36
C ALA A 458 -34.17 -6.59 19.03
N GLU A 459 -34.24 -7.81 18.52
CA GLU A 459 -33.53 -8.97 19.06
C GLU A 459 -33.19 -9.98 17.95
N THR A 460 -32.24 -10.87 18.21
CA THR A 460 -31.93 -11.98 17.30
C THR A 460 -33.09 -12.98 17.30
N VAL A 461 -33.67 -13.25 16.12
CA VAL A 461 -34.85 -14.11 15.97
C VAL A 461 -34.63 -15.20 14.92
N ILE A 462 -35.40 -16.29 15.04
CA ILE A 462 -35.51 -17.33 14.02
C ILE A 462 -36.87 -17.19 13.33
N LEU A 463 -36.88 -17.10 11.99
CA LEU A 463 -38.11 -17.16 11.19
C LEU A 463 -38.19 -18.48 10.42
N ASP A 464 -39.40 -19.03 10.34
CA ASP A 464 -39.70 -20.31 9.71
C ASP A 464 -40.50 -20.11 8.42
N SER A 465 -39.98 -20.64 7.30
CA SER A 465 -40.77 -20.79 6.07
C SER A 465 -41.47 -22.15 6.10
N SER A 466 -42.73 -22.19 6.55
CA SER A 466 -43.58 -23.38 6.39
C SER A 466 -44.47 -23.23 5.15
N LEU A 467 -44.51 -24.28 4.32
CA LEU A 467 -45.25 -24.33 3.06
C LEU A 467 -46.77 -24.25 3.29
N THR A 468 -47.40 -23.25 2.68
CA THR A 468 -48.79 -23.36 2.18
C THR A 468 -48.75 -23.09 0.67
N PRO A 469 -49.14 -24.06 -0.19
CA PRO A 469 -48.99 -23.92 -1.64
C PRO A 469 -50.13 -23.07 -2.23
N PRO A 470 -49.84 -22.08 -3.10
CA PRO A 470 -50.80 -21.57 -4.06
C PRO A 470 -50.79 -22.43 -5.33
N SER A 471 -51.98 -22.65 -5.87
CA SER A 471 -52.30 -23.51 -6.99
C SER A 471 -52.00 -22.87 -8.36
N SER A 472 -51.66 -23.77 -9.29
CA SER A 472 -51.83 -23.76 -10.77
C SER A 472 -50.70 -23.22 -11.68
N PRO A 473 -50.34 -23.95 -12.76
CA PRO A 473 -49.29 -23.60 -13.72
C PRO A 473 -49.85 -22.96 -15.00
N ARG A 474 -49.04 -22.15 -15.69
CA ARG A 474 -49.27 -21.74 -17.09
C ARG A 474 -48.08 -22.04 -17.99
N THR A 475 -48.45 -22.47 -19.18
CA THR A 475 -47.72 -23.13 -20.25
C THR A 475 -46.84 -22.22 -21.10
N SER A 476 -45.77 -22.80 -21.63
CA SER A 476 -44.82 -22.28 -22.62
C SER A 476 -45.31 -22.38 -24.06
N THR A 477 -44.87 -21.46 -24.95
CA THR A 477 -44.76 -21.76 -26.39
C THR A 477 -43.61 -21.00 -27.07
N GLN A 478 -43.13 -21.65 -28.14
CA GLN A 478 -41.84 -21.62 -28.82
C GLN A 478 -41.55 -20.45 -29.79
N SER A 479 -40.25 -20.38 -30.09
CA SER A 479 -39.48 -19.77 -31.19
C SER A 479 -40.00 -19.87 -32.62
N ALA A 480 -39.54 -18.96 -33.50
CA ALA A 480 -39.29 -19.25 -34.92
C ALA A 480 -38.18 -18.37 -35.51
N SER A 481 -37.36 -19.00 -36.34
CA SER A 481 -36.12 -18.53 -37.00
C SER A 481 -36.28 -18.46 -38.52
N LEU A 482 -35.66 -17.51 -39.21
CA LEU A 482 -35.40 -17.58 -40.68
C LEU A 482 -34.08 -16.85 -41.04
N LEU A 483 -33.31 -17.43 -41.96
CA LEU A 483 -32.01 -16.95 -42.52
C LEU A 483 -32.03 -17.15 -44.07
N PRO A 484 -31.07 -16.59 -44.86
CA PRO A 484 -31.34 -15.64 -45.94
C PRO A 484 -30.84 -16.09 -47.33
N SER A 485 -30.87 -15.19 -48.33
CA SER A 485 -30.27 -15.37 -49.66
C SER A 485 -29.18 -14.32 -49.96
N SER A 486 -28.26 -14.71 -50.83
CA SER A 486 -26.86 -14.27 -51.02
C SER A 486 -26.62 -13.03 -51.88
N THR A 487 -25.74 -12.13 -51.41
CA THR A 487 -24.87 -11.26 -52.22
C THR A 487 -23.61 -10.95 -51.39
N LEU A 488 -22.42 -10.87 -52.03
CA LEU A 488 -21.08 -10.56 -51.48
C LEU A 488 -21.03 -10.50 -49.94
N ASP A 489 -20.38 -11.48 -49.28
CA ASP A 489 -20.38 -11.66 -47.82
C ASP A 489 -19.85 -10.43 -47.05
N ILE A 490 -20.66 -9.38 -46.99
CA ILE A 490 -20.52 -8.23 -46.12
C ILE A 490 -21.16 -8.67 -44.82
N ILE A 491 -20.31 -9.08 -43.89
CA ILE A 491 -20.74 -9.40 -42.54
C ILE A 491 -20.98 -8.08 -41.81
N ASN A 492 -22.24 -7.69 -41.70
CA ASN A 492 -22.65 -6.58 -40.85
C ASN A 492 -22.66 -7.05 -39.39
N ILE A 493 -21.72 -6.57 -38.59
CA ILE A 493 -21.65 -6.87 -37.16
C ILE A 493 -22.29 -5.70 -36.41
N LEU A 494 -23.46 -5.93 -35.80
CA LEU A 494 -24.10 -4.97 -34.90
C LEU A 494 -23.68 -5.26 -33.45
N LEU A 495 -22.93 -4.34 -32.84
CA LEU A 495 -22.53 -4.43 -31.44
C LEU A 495 -23.49 -3.63 -30.56
N LEU A 496 -24.39 -4.33 -29.85
CA LEU A 496 -25.33 -3.73 -28.90
C LEU A 496 -24.79 -3.85 -27.47
N GLY A 497 -25.01 -2.81 -26.67
CA GLY A 497 -24.67 -2.79 -25.25
C GLY A 497 -24.68 -1.38 -24.69
N GLU A 498 -24.81 -1.26 -23.37
CA GLU A 498 -24.80 0.02 -22.66
C GLU A 498 -23.51 0.83 -22.92
N SER A 499 -23.55 2.14 -22.68
CA SER A 499 -22.34 2.97 -22.79
C SER A 499 -21.24 2.49 -21.83
N GLY A 500 -19.98 2.52 -22.26
CA GLY A 500 -18.85 2.13 -21.41
C GLY A 500 -18.51 0.62 -21.37
N VAL A 501 -19.33 -0.27 -21.95
CA VAL A 501 -19.09 -1.75 -21.93
C VAL A 501 -17.92 -2.24 -22.81
N GLY A 502 -17.11 -1.34 -23.38
CA GLY A 502 -15.91 -1.72 -24.14
C GLY A 502 -16.12 -2.06 -25.62
N LYS A 503 -17.21 -1.60 -26.26
CA LYS A 503 -17.48 -1.85 -27.69
C LYS A 503 -16.34 -1.38 -28.61
N SER A 504 -15.84 -0.16 -28.42
CA SER A 504 -14.70 0.37 -29.18
C SER A 504 -13.41 -0.42 -28.94
N THR A 505 -13.20 -0.88 -27.70
CA THR A 505 -12.08 -1.75 -27.33
C THR A 505 -12.16 -3.09 -28.05
N PHE A 506 -13.36 -3.69 -28.14
CA PHE A 506 -13.59 -4.92 -28.89
C PHE A 506 -13.29 -4.76 -30.38
N ILE A 507 -13.72 -3.66 -31.00
CA ILE A 507 -13.45 -3.39 -32.42
C ILE A 507 -11.94 -3.28 -32.68
N ASN A 508 -11.20 -2.54 -31.86
CA ASN A 508 -9.74 -2.47 -31.98
C ASN A 508 -9.09 -3.83 -31.76
N ALA A 509 -9.51 -4.60 -30.76
CA ALA A 509 -8.98 -5.92 -30.48
C ALA A 509 -9.21 -6.88 -31.67
N LEU A 510 -10.42 -6.87 -32.24
CA LEU A 510 -10.76 -7.66 -33.42
C LEU A 510 -9.87 -7.30 -34.61
N MET A 511 -9.58 -6.01 -34.83
CA MET A 511 -8.70 -5.58 -35.91
C MET A 511 -7.25 -6.00 -35.73
N ASN A 512 -6.71 -5.87 -34.51
CA ASN A 512 -5.38 -6.36 -34.21
C ASN A 512 -5.29 -7.88 -34.39
N TYR A 513 -6.33 -8.61 -34.00
CA TYR A 513 -6.44 -10.05 -34.19
C TYR A 513 -6.46 -10.45 -35.67
N LEU A 514 -7.21 -9.71 -36.51
CA LEU A 514 -7.28 -9.96 -37.95
C LEU A 514 -5.99 -9.57 -38.68
N THR A 515 -5.24 -8.60 -38.16
CA THR A 515 -4.05 -8.05 -38.84
C THR A 515 -2.77 -8.80 -38.48
N PHE A 516 -2.55 -9.15 -37.21
CA PHE A 516 -1.32 -9.78 -36.77
C PHE A 516 -1.40 -11.30 -36.83
N LYS A 517 -0.34 -11.92 -37.37
CA LYS A 517 -0.28 -13.38 -37.52
C LYS A 517 -0.06 -14.10 -36.18
N SER A 518 0.44 -13.42 -35.14
CA SER A 518 0.61 -14.00 -33.81
C SER A 518 0.57 -12.93 -32.72
N LEU A 519 0.27 -13.34 -31.48
CA LEU A 519 0.33 -12.46 -30.31
C LEU A 519 1.74 -11.89 -30.10
N LYS A 520 2.79 -12.70 -30.31
CA LYS A 520 4.19 -12.23 -30.21
C LYS A 520 4.48 -11.10 -31.19
N GLN A 521 3.97 -11.20 -32.42
CA GLN A 521 4.09 -10.14 -33.42
C GLN A 521 3.33 -8.88 -32.99
N ALA A 522 2.10 -9.04 -32.50
CA ALA A 522 1.27 -7.94 -32.01
C ALA A 522 1.93 -7.20 -30.84
N LEU A 523 2.54 -7.90 -29.88
CA LEU A 523 3.24 -7.32 -28.73
C LEU A 523 4.52 -6.56 -29.11
N SER A 524 5.16 -6.93 -30.22
CA SER A 524 6.37 -6.26 -30.73
C SER A 524 6.09 -5.08 -31.67
N SER A 525 4.81 -4.83 -31.99
CA SER A 525 4.36 -3.76 -32.89
C SER A 525 3.46 -2.78 -32.14
N ASN A 526 3.29 -1.57 -32.66
CA ASN A 526 2.26 -0.67 -32.14
C ASN A 526 0.86 -1.22 -32.48
N PRO A 527 -0.09 -1.22 -31.53
CA PRO A 527 -1.45 -1.69 -31.80
C PRO A 527 -2.13 -0.80 -32.84
N ILE A 528 -2.91 -1.42 -33.72
CA ILE A 528 -3.75 -0.72 -34.69
C ILE A 528 -5.00 -0.22 -33.96
N VAL A 529 -5.16 1.09 -33.89
CA VAL A 529 -6.28 1.75 -33.20
C VAL A 529 -7.16 2.36 -34.29
N LEU A 530 -8.31 1.73 -34.56
CA LEU A 530 -9.30 2.27 -35.50
C LEU A 530 -10.22 3.27 -34.83
N ILE A 531 -10.55 3.04 -33.57
CA ILE A 531 -11.40 3.91 -32.76
C ILE A 531 -10.61 4.29 -31.51
N PRO A 532 -10.49 5.58 -31.17
CA PRO A 532 -9.86 6.00 -29.93
C PRO A 532 -10.53 5.33 -28.73
N VAL A 533 -9.71 4.88 -27.79
CA VAL A 533 -10.19 4.26 -26.56
C VAL A 533 -9.46 4.84 -25.36
N SER A 534 -10.24 5.16 -24.35
CA SER A 534 -9.77 5.54 -23.02
C SER A 534 -10.54 4.72 -22.01
N PHE A 535 -9.86 3.87 -21.26
CA PHE A 535 -10.51 3.06 -20.23
C PHE A 535 -9.61 2.90 -18.99
N PRO A 536 -10.20 2.87 -17.79
CA PRO A 536 -9.45 2.54 -16.59
C PRO A 536 -9.08 1.06 -16.60
N LEU A 537 -7.79 0.77 -16.40
CA LEU A 537 -7.24 -0.54 -16.17
C LEU A 537 -6.87 -0.64 -14.69
N ARG A 538 -7.45 -1.64 -14.00
CA ARG A 538 -7.01 -2.00 -12.65
C ARG A 538 -5.74 -2.85 -12.76
N ILE A 539 -4.69 -2.43 -12.07
CA ILE A 539 -3.49 -3.27 -11.94
C ILE A 539 -3.85 -4.36 -10.93
N SER A 540 -3.81 -5.62 -11.38
CA SER A 540 -4.07 -6.76 -10.49
C SER A 540 -3.21 -6.63 -9.24
N ASP A 541 -3.83 -6.90 -8.08
CA ASP A 541 -3.25 -6.84 -6.73
C ASP A 541 -3.26 -5.46 -6.04
N THR A 542 -3.73 -4.40 -6.71
CA THR A 542 -3.89 -3.06 -6.10
C THR A 542 -5.31 -2.51 -6.27
N LEU A 543 -5.67 -1.53 -5.44
CA LEU A 543 -6.86 -0.69 -5.64
C LEU A 543 -6.61 0.43 -6.67
N ASP A 544 -5.42 0.47 -7.29
CA ASP A 544 -5.02 1.51 -8.22
C ASP A 544 -5.64 1.29 -9.62
N GLU A 545 -6.23 2.37 -10.14
CA GLU A 545 -6.74 2.46 -11.50
C GLU A 545 -5.79 3.32 -12.35
N ARG A 546 -5.31 2.78 -13.48
CA ARG A 546 -4.57 3.54 -14.50
C ARG A 546 -5.45 3.74 -15.72
N VAL A 547 -5.59 4.97 -16.20
CA VAL A 547 -6.29 5.22 -17.46
C VAL A 547 -5.35 4.88 -18.62
N VAL A 548 -5.71 3.87 -19.40
CA VAL A 548 -5.03 3.54 -20.65
C VAL A 548 -5.70 4.36 -21.76
N LYS A 549 -4.91 5.14 -22.49
CA LYS A 549 -5.38 5.97 -23.62
C LYS A 549 -4.69 5.56 -24.91
N PHE A 550 -5.48 5.37 -25.94
CA PHE A 550 -5.03 5.15 -27.31
C PHE A 550 -5.76 6.14 -28.21
N ASP A 551 -5.03 7.14 -28.71
CA ASP A 551 -5.58 8.19 -29.58
C ASP A 551 -5.33 7.87 -31.07
N LEU A 552 -6.14 8.48 -31.96
CA LEU A 552 -5.84 8.50 -33.39
C LEU A 552 -4.70 9.49 -33.67
N ILE A 553 -3.85 9.17 -34.64
CA ILE A 553 -2.89 10.13 -35.19
C ILE A 553 -3.70 11.17 -35.98
N GLY A 554 -4.04 12.27 -35.32
CA GLY A 554 -4.87 13.36 -35.86
C GLY A 554 -6.15 13.55 -35.05
N SER A 555 -6.24 14.67 -34.33
CA SER A 555 -7.36 15.03 -33.45
C SER A 555 -8.69 15.07 -34.21
N SER A 556 -9.65 14.20 -33.85
CA SER A 556 -11.00 14.26 -34.38
C SER A 556 -11.94 14.99 -33.42
N SER A 557 -12.84 15.83 -33.94
CA SER A 557 -13.82 16.62 -33.17
C SER A 557 -14.98 15.78 -32.60
N ASN A 558 -14.96 14.46 -32.78
CA ASN A 558 -16.03 13.52 -32.38
C ASN A 558 -15.70 12.75 -31.08
N GLU A 559 -14.67 13.20 -30.34
CA GLU A 559 -14.15 12.54 -29.14
C GLU A 559 -14.27 13.45 -27.91
N ASN A 560 -14.84 12.91 -26.83
CA ASN A 560 -14.89 13.60 -25.54
C ASN A 560 -14.22 12.74 -24.46
N HIS A 561 -13.01 13.15 -24.08
CA HIS A 561 -12.18 12.46 -23.07
C HIS A 561 -12.34 13.03 -21.66
N ASN A 562 -13.15 14.07 -21.49
CA ASN A 562 -13.21 14.87 -20.26
C ASN A 562 -14.29 14.39 -19.26
N HIS A 563 -15.08 13.39 -19.62
CA HIS A 563 -16.22 12.92 -18.83
C HIS A 563 -16.13 11.41 -18.56
N PRO A 564 -15.54 11.00 -17.42
CA PRO A 564 -15.48 9.59 -17.03
C PRO A 564 -16.87 8.94 -16.99
N GLY A 565 -17.02 7.76 -17.58
CA GLY A 565 -18.29 7.02 -17.65
C GLY A 565 -19.17 7.33 -18.88
N HIS A 566 -18.87 8.39 -19.64
CA HIS A 566 -19.52 8.65 -20.93
C HIS A 566 -18.82 7.90 -22.08
N SER A 567 -19.55 7.66 -23.18
CA SER A 567 -18.95 7.15 -24.41
C SER A 567 -17.92 8.16 -24.91
N VAL A 568 -16.69 7.71 -25.20
CA VAL A 568 -15.64 8.57 -25.79
C VAL A 568 -16.05 9.03 -27.19
N THR A 569 -16.64 8.13 -27.98
CA THR A 569 -17.19 8.42 -29.31
C THR A 569 -18.58 9.04 -29.17
N GLN A 570 -18.79 10.26 -29.69
CA GLN A 570 -20.06 11.00 -29.53
C GLN A 570 -21.13 10.64 -30.57
N HIS A 571 -20.72 10.27 -31.79
CA HIS A 571 -21.63 9.86 -32.87
C HIS A 571 -21.25 8.50 -33.47
N SER A 572 -22.26 7.74 -33.93
CA SER A 572 -22.10 6.41 -34.55
C SER A 572 -21.12 6.44 -35.73
N LEU A 573 -20.14 5.54 -35.72
CA LEU A 573 -19.18 5.36 -36.80
C LEU A 573 -19.56 4.18 -37.68
N HIS A 574 -19.50 4.38 -39.00
CA HIS A 574 -19.51 3.29 -39.99
C HIS A 574 -18.08 3.09 -40.50
N MET A 575 -17.58 1.84 -40.46
CA MET A 575 -16.25 1.50 -40.95
C MET A 575 -16.33 0.33 -41.92
N LEU A 576 -15.57 0.42 -43.01
CA LEU A 576 -15.47 -0.61 -44.03
C LEU A 576 -14.07 -1.21 -43.98
N VAL A 577 -13.98 -2.50 -43.64
CA VAL A 577 -12.72 -3.24 -43.53
C VAL A 577 -12.67 -4.27 -44.65
N GLN A 578 -11.65 -4.18 -45.52
CA GLN A 578 -11.44 -5.15 -46.59
C GLN A 578 -10.44 -6.22 -46.17
N GLN A 579 -10.87 -7.49 -46.13
CA GLN A 579 -10.00 -8.63 -45.91
C GLN A 579 -9.41 -9.10 -47.24
N LYS A 580 -8.08 -9.09 -47.39
CA LYS A 580 -7.41 -9.85 -48.46
C LYS A 580 -7.31 -11.30 -48.02
N GLN A 581 -7.93 -12.22 -48.75
CA GLN A 581 -7.82 -13.66 -48.50
C GLN A 581 -6.40 -14.13 -48.86
N ASP A 582 -5.57 -14.39 -47.85
CA ASP A 582 -4.46 -15.33 -47.97
C ASP A 582 -4.89 -16.64 -47.30
N ASN A 583 -5.06 -17.68 -48.11
CA ASN A 583 -5.51 -19.01 -47.68
C ASN A 583 -4.50 -19.66 -46.73
N GLY A 584 -4.84 -19.72 -45.44
CA GLY A 584 -4.11 -20.48 -44.43
C GLY A 584 -4.96 -20.71 -43.20
N PHE A 585 -5.77 -21.77 -43.21
CA PHE A 585 -6.52 -22.25 -42.05
C PHE A 585 -5.57 -22.52 -40.87
N LYS A 586 -5.89 -21.93 -39.71
CA LYS A 586 -5.21 -22.21 -38.43
C LYS A 586 -6.05 -23.18 -37.60
N ASN A 587 -5.51 -24.37 -37.37
CA ASN A 587 -5.79 -25.16 -36.17
C ASN A 587 -4.77 -24.74 -35.10
N ILE A 588 -5.20 -24.32 -33.91
CA ILE A 588 -4.32 -24.20 -32.74
C ILE A 588 -5.11 -24.58 -31.46
N HIS A 589 -4.53 -25.50 -30.70
CA HIS A 589 -4.90 -25.95 -29.34
C HIS A 589 -4.65 -24.91 -28.26
#